data_AF-A0A847RW73-F1
#
_entry.id   AF-A0A847RW73-F1
#
_cell.length_a   1.000
_cell.length_b   1.000
_cell.length_c   1.000
_cell.angle_alpha   90.00
_cell.angle_beta   90.00
_cell.angle_gamma   90.00
#
_symmetry.space_group_name_H-M   'P 1'
#
loop_
_entity.id
_entity.type
_entity.pdbx_description
1 polymer ?
#
loop_
_entity_poly.entity_id
_entity_poly.type
_entity_poly.pdbx_seq_one_letter_code
_entity_poly.pdbx_strand_id
1 'polypeptide(L)'
;MLFPVCLFAQVQTDANGNVGIGGITAPTQRLDVNGNILARGALMSTISDANIGGRVFISNPAKNQPGQAKDWIIYNMTGSGYGNSLQFWAYDNAGCTGGGMCAGRFTITDDGRVGIGTARPQSELAVVGTVTAKKMKVTLNGWADYVFDPGYKLPSLAEVQQHINTHKHLPDIPSAAAIEQDGLDLGDMQRKQMQKIEELTLYILQQQKEIEALKATVKALADKVGKP
;
A
#
# COMPACT_ATOMS: atom_id res chain seq x y z
N MET A 1 69.05 20.90 -8.17
CA MET A 1 68.11 19.97 -7.50
C MET A 1 66.77 20.09 -8.19
N LEU A 2 66.40 19.09 -9.00
CA LEU A 2 65.05 18.96 -9.55
C LEU A 2 64.12 18.48 -8.43
N PHE A 3 63.14 19.29 -8.05
CA PHE A 3 62.00 18.79 -7.27
C PHE A 3 61.13 17.94 -8.20
N PRO A 4 60.81 16.68 -7.87
CA PRO A 4 59.83 15.94 -8.64
C PRO A 4 58.48 16.60 -8.39
N VAL A 5 57.95 17.25 -9.42
CA VAL A 5 56.54 17.64 -9.45
C VAL A 5 55.76 16.33 -9.43
N CYS A 6 55.17 16.00 -8.28
CA CYS A 6 54.29 14.85 -8.15
C CYS A 6 53.01 15.19 -8.95
N LEU A 7 53.01 14.82 -10.23
CA LEU A 7 51.94 15.05 -11.17
C LEU A 7 50.83 14.02 -10.94
N PHE A 8 50.07 14.15 -9.84
CA PHE A 8 48.73 13.58 -9.83
C PHE A 8 47.88 14.45 -10.73
N ALA A 9 47.77 14.10 -12.01
CA ALA A 9 46.81 14.73 -12.89
C ALA A 9 45.42 14.59 -12.24
N GLN A 10 44.86 15.69 -11.74
CA GLN A 10 43.54 15.67 -11.10
C GLN A 10 42.43 15.33 -12.09
N VAL A 11 42.69 15.57 -13.39
CA VAL A 11 41.83 15.25 -14.52
C VAL A 11 42.69 14.57 -15.59
N GLN A 12 42.25 13.42 -16.08
CA GLN A 12 42.90 12.66 -17.15
C GLN A 12 41.90 12.33 -18.24
N THR A 13 42.29 12.49 -19.50
CA THR A 13 41.51 12.04 -20.66
C THR A 13 42.12 10.78 -21.27
N ASP A 14 41.32 9.77 -21.58
CA ASP A 14 41.79 8.57 -22.31
C ASP A 14 41.72 8.76 -23.84
N ALA A 15 42.20 7.76 -24.59
CA ALA A 15 42.19 7.79 -26.06
C ALA A 15 40.77 7.80 -26.68
N ASN A 16 39.74 7.46 -25.90
CA ASN A 16 38.33 7.47 -26.31
C ASN A 16 37.62 8.79 -25.96
N GLY A 17 38.34 9.72 -25.33
CA GLY A 17 37.81 11.01 -24.86
C GLY A 17 37.02 10.93 -23.57
N ASN A 18 37.16 9.86 -22.79
CA ASN A 18 36.58 9.76 -21.44
C ASN A 18 37.43 10.56 -20.46
N VAL A 19 36.79 11.18 -19.48
CA VAL A 19 37.44 12.00 -18.45
C VAL A 19 37.42 11.27 -17.11
N GLY A 20 38.59 10.94 -16.58
CA GLY A 20 38.79 10.45 -15.21
C GLY A 20 39.19 11.61 -14.27
N ILE A 21 38.60 11.69 -13.08
CA ILE A 21 38.94 12.68 -12.06
C ILE A 21 39.29 11.98 -10.74
N GLY A 22 40.32 12.46 -10.03
CA GLY A 22 40.70 11.91 -8.72
C GLY A 22 41.59 10.66 -8.81
N GLY A 23 42.54 10.65 -9.75
CA GLY A 23 43.51 9.56 -9.92
C GLY A 23 43.03 8.39 -10.77
N ILE A 24 41.88 8.53 -11.44
CA ILE A 24 41.36 7.53 -12.38
C ILE A 24 42.14 7.60 -13.69
N THR A 25 42.91 6.54 -13.99
CA THR A 25 43.74 6.44 -15.20
C THR A 25 43.09 5.66 -16.34
N ALA A 26 42.02 4.91 -16.04
CA ALA A 26 41.24 4.12 -16.98
C ALA A 26 39.73 4.30 -16.70
N PRO A 27 39.15 5.46 -17.04
CA PRO A 27 37.74 5.76 -16.78
C PRO A 27 36.81 4.76 -17.50
N THR A 28 35.77 4.31 -16.79
CA THR A 28 34.79 3.34 -17.33
C THR A 28 33.55 3.99 -17.94
N GLN A 29 33.40 5.30 -17.74
CA GLN A 29 32.31 6.14 -18.25
C GLN A 29 32.88 7.39 -18.90
N ARG A 30 32.06 8.09 -19.69
CA ARG A 30 32.43 9.39 -20.30
C ARG A 30 32.99 10.39 -19.28
N LEU A 31 32.43 10.39 -18.08
CA LEU A 31 32.94 11.08 -16.91
C LEU A 31 32.94 10.10 -15.74
N ASP A 32 34.12 9.79 -15.21
CA ASP A 32 34.33 8.90 -14.08
C ASP A 32 35.06 9.69 -12.98
N VAL A 33 34.46 9.78 -11.79
CA VAL A 33 34.95 10.65 -10.71
C VAL A 33 35.12 9.84 -9.44
N ASN A 34 36.35 9.74 -8.97
CA ASN A 34 36.66 9.20 -7.64
C ASN A 34 36.53 10.32 -6.60
N GLY A 35 35.29 10.58 -6.16
CA GLY A 35 34.98 11.63 -5.19
C GLY A 35 33.57 12.19 -5.35
N ASN A 36 33.29 13.27 -4.63
CA ASN A 36 31.99 13.95 -4.70
C ASN A 36 31.90 14.90 -5.90
N ILE A 37 30.71 15.02 -6.48
CA ILE A 37 30.41 16.00 -7.54
C ILE A 37 29.43 17.04 -6.97
N LEU A 38 29.80 18.32 -7.02
CA LEU A 38 28.89 19.43 -6.74
C LEU A 38 28.47 20.07 -8.06
N ALA A 39 27.23 19.87 -8.47
CA ALA A 39 26.63 20.55 -9.62
C ALA A 39 25.81 21.76 -9.16
N ARG A 40 26.02 22.93 -9.78
CA ARG A 40 25.18 24.13 -9.60
C ARG A 40 24.21 24.22 -10.78
N GLY A 41 23.02 23.64 -10.64
CA GLY A 41 22.03 23.51 -11.71
C GLY A 41 21.33 22.15 -11.67
N ALA A 42 20.94 21.64 -12.84
CA ALA A 42 20.30 20.33 -12.98
C ALA A 42 21.28 19.25 -13.49
N LEU A 43 21.07 18.01 -13.05
CA LEU A 43 21.62 16.82 -13.70
C LEU A 43 20.58 16.32 -14.71
N MET A 44 20.89 16.42 -16.00
CA MET A 44 19.98 16.01 -17.06
C MET A 44 20.36 14.64 -17.60
N SER A 45 19.40 13.71 -17.56
CA SER A 45 19.51 12.38 -18.17
C SER A 45 18.44 12.28 -19.23
N THR A 46 18.83 12.16 -20.50
CA THR A 46 17.90 12.14 -21.63
C THR A 46 18.20 10.94 -22.51
N ILE A 47 17.22 10.07 -22.67
CA ILE A 47 17.27 8.92 -23.57
C ILE A 47 15.96 8.95 -24.36
N SER A 48 16.07 8.88 -25.68
CA SER A 48 14.92 8.79 -26.58
C SER A 48 14.75 7.34 -27.01
N ASP A 49 14.09 6.55 -26.16
CA ASP A 49 13.73 5.16 -26.41
C ASP A 49 12.21 5.01 -26.37
N ALA A 50 11.69 3.95 -26.99
CA ALA A 50 10.24 3.70 -27.07
C ALA A 50 9.59 3.42 -25.70
N ASN A 51 10.36 3.01 -24.69
CA ASN A 51 9.83 2.63 -23.37
C ASN A 51 10.64 3.21 -22.20
N ILE A 52 11.96 3.42 -22.35
CA ILE A 52 12.85 3.76 -21.25
C ILE A 52 13.56 5.09 -21.49
N GLY A 53 13.07 6.13 -20.82
CA GLY A 53 13.68 7.46 -20.84
C GLY A 53 14.94 7.58 -19.96
N GLY A 54 15.23 8.83 -19.61
CA GLY A 54 16.34 9.17 -18.72
C GLY A 54 16.27 8.42 -17.38
N ARG A 55 17.45 8.13 -16.83
CA ARG A 55 17.58 7.34 -15.60
C ARG A 55 18.72 7.80 -14.70
N VAL A 56 18.61 7.44 -13.43
CA VAL A 56 19.66 7.56 -12.40
C VAL A 56 19.99 6.17 -11.89
N PHE A 57 21.29 5.84 -11.86
CA PHE A 57 21.79 4.51 -11.51
C PHE A 57 22.58 4.58 -10.19
N ILE A 58 22.24 3.71 -9.25
CA ILE A 58 22.86 3.61 -7.93
C ILE A 58 23.28 2.16 -7.73
N SER A 59 24.57 1.90 -7.50
CA SER A 59 25.10 0.56 -7.35
C SER A 59 25.84 0.38 -6.04
N ASN A 60 25.72 -0.82 -5.47
CA ASN A 60 26.57 -1.30 -4.39
C ASN A 60 27.24 -2.61 -4.81
N PRO A 61 28.49 -2.55 -5.33
CA PRO A 61 29.23 -3.74 -5.77
C PRO A 61 29.47 -4.79 -4.68
N ALA A 62 29.35 -4.44 -3.39
CA ALA A 62 29.47 -5.41 -2.30
C ALA A 62 28.28 -6.38 -2.20
N LYS A 63 27.14 -6.05 -2.83
CA LYS A 63 25.98 -6.95 -2.93
C LYS A 63 26.18 -7.91 -4.10
N ASN A 64 26.61 -9.13 -3.79
CA ASN A 64 26.98 -10.13 -4.78
C ASN A 64 26.18 -11.44 -4.66
N GLN A 65 25.19 -11.50 -3.78
CA GLN A 65 24.34 -12.68 -3.61
C GLN A 65 22.98 -12.50 -4.30
N PRO A 66 22.35 -13.59 -4.78
CA PRO A 66 20.97 -13.57 -5.24
C PRO A 66 20.02 -12.98 -4.20
N GLY A 67 19.04 -12.19 -4.65
CA GLY A 67 18.09 -11.53 -3.76
C GLY A 67 18.61 -10.25 -3.09
N GLN A 68 19.89 -9.91 -3.23
CA GLN A 68 20.41 -8.61 -2.81
C GLN A 68 20.36 -7.62 -3.97
N ALA A 69 19.56 -6.57 -3.84
CA ALA A 69 19.49 -5.50 -4.84
C ALA A 69 20.81 -4.73 -4.93
N LYS A 70 21.70 -5.18 -5.82
CA LYS A 70 23.00 -4.59 -6.15
C LYS A 70 22.82 -3.25 -6.82
N ASP A 71 21.93 -3.19 -7.80
CA ASP A 71 21.67 -1.99 -8.59
C ASP A 71 20.24 -1.52 -8.35
N TRP A 72 20.10 -0.22 -8.09
CA TRP A 72 18.84 0.51 -8.06
C TRP A 72 18.84 1.53 -9.18
N ILE A 73 17.76 1.54 -9.94
CA ILE A 73 17.63 2.44 -11.08
C ILE A 73 16.30 3.16 -10.98
N ILE A 74 16.35 4.48 -11.03
CA ILE A 74 15.18 5.34 -11.13
C ILE A 74 15.02 5.66 -12.61
N TYR A 75 13.90 5.23 -13.19
CA TYR A 75 13.60 5.39 -14.61
C TYR A 75 12.42 6.33 -14.81
N ASN A 76 12.51 7.20 -15.81
CA ASN A 76 11.34 7.76 -16.47
C ASN A 76 10.91 6.77 -17.58
N MET A 77 9.74 6.16 -17.44
CA MET A 77 9.26 5.07 -18.31
C MET A 77 7.98 5.46 -19.05
N THR A 78 7.75 4.82 -20.18
CA THR A 78 6.54 4.89 -20.99
C THR A 78 6.25 3.54 -21.65
N GLY A 79 5.20 3.48 -22.47
CA GLY A 79 4.83 2.29 -23.24
C GLY A 79 3.88 1.34 -22.51
N SER A 80 3.34 0.38 -23.25
CA SER A 80 2.30 -0.53 -22.75
C SER A 80 2.81 -1.46 -21.63
N GLY A 81 4.10 -1.79 -21.60
CA GLY A 81 4.68 -2.65 -20.57
C GLY A 81 4.78 -1.98 -19.19
N TYR A 82 5.19 -0.71 -19.17
CA TYR A 82 5.55 -0.01 -17.93
C TYR A 82 4.52 1.05 -17.52
N GLY A 83 3.77 1.60 -18.47
CA GLY A 83 2.94 2.79 -18.26
C GLY A 83 3.78 4.07 -18.17
N ASN A 84 3.14 5.21 -18.39
CA ASN A 84 3.79 6.51 -18.24
C ASN A 84 4.02 6.79 -16.75
N SER A 85 5.28 6.75 -16.32
CA SER A 85 5.60 6.73 -14.89
C SER A 85 7.07 6.98 -14.57
N LEU A 86 7.33 7.41 -13.34
CA LEU A 86 8.62 7.31 -12.67
C LEU A 86 8.68 6.01 -11.86
N GLN A 87 9.65 5.14 -12.14
CA GLN A 87 9.76 3.82 -11.50
C GLN A 87 11.11 3.59 -10.84
N PHE A 88 11.10 2.89 -9.71
CA PHE A 88 12.26 2.48 -8.94
C PHE A 88 12.43 0.98 -9.08
N TRP A 89 13.45 0.57 -9.83
CA TRP A 89 13.74 -0.83 -10.12
C TRP A 89 14.92 -1.30 -9.30
N ALA A 90 14.82 -2.55 -8.85
CA ALA A 90 15.88 -3.24 -8.13
C ALA A 90 16.36 -4.43 -8.95
N TYR A 91 17.67 -4.55 -9.08
CA TYR A 91 18.35 -5.66 -9.75
C TYR A 91 19.37 -6.29 -8.81
N ASP A 92 19.41 -7.62 -8.76
CA ASP A 92 20.53 -8.33 -8.15
C ASP A 92 21.64 -8.61 -9.17
N ASN A 93 22.69 -9.32 -8.73
CA ASN A 93 23.83 -9.62 -9.58
C ASN A 93 23.52 -10.67 -10.68
N ALA A 94 22.43 -11.45 -10.56
CA ALA A 94 22.01 -12.39 -11.59
C ALA A 94 21.16 -11.71 -12.68
N GLY A 95 20.49 -10.60 -12.33
CA GLY A 95 19.72 -9.78 -13.26
C GLY A 95 18.51 -10.52 -13.87
N CYS A 96 17.83 -9.87 -14.82
CA CYS A 96 16.57 -10.38 -15.38
C CYS A 96 16.75 -11.68 -16.17
N THR A 97 17.88 -11.84 -16.87
CA THR A 97 18.14 -13.00 -17.73
C THR A 97 18.63 -14.23 -16.97
N GLY A 98 19.21 -14.03 -15.77
CA GLY A 98 19.69 -15.10 -14.91
C GLY A 98 18.65 -15.63 -13.91
N GLY A 99 17.37 -15.23 -14.04
CA GLY A 99 16.32 -15.56 -13.06
C GLY A 99 16.50 -14.84 -11.72
N GLY A 100 17.33 -13.81 -11.68
CA GLY A 100 17.57 -12.98 -10.50
C GLY A 100 16.46 -11.97 -10.25
N MET A 101 16.62 -11.20 -9.18
CA MET A 101 15.79 -10.04 -8.91
C MET A 101 15.87 -9.04 -10.06
N CYS A 102 14.72 -8.73 -10.64
CA CYS A 102 14.53 -7.70 -11.64
C CYS A 102 13.07 -7.25 -11.59
N ALA A 103 12.77 -6.24 -10.77
CA ALA A 103 11.40 -5.81 -10.56
C ALA A 103 11.30 -4.33 -10.18
N GLY A 104 10.25 -3.69 -10.69
CA GLY A 104 9.76 -2.41 -10.17
C GLY A 104 9.26 -2.59 -8.74
N ARG A 105 9.78 -1.78 -7.83
CA ARG A 105 9.43 -1.81 -6.39
C ARG A 105 8.47 -0.69 -6.02
N PHE A 106 8.62 0.46 -6.66
CA PHE A 106 7.84 1.65 -6.41
C PHE A 106 7.61 2.42 -7.72
N THR A 107 6.40 2.92 -7.90
CA THR A 107 5.93 3.57 -9.13
C THR A 107 5.16 4.83 -8.75
N ILE A 108 5.42 5.93 -9.47
CA ILE A 108 4.55 7.11 -9.51
C ILE A 108 4.14 7.29 -10.97
N THR A 109 2.86 7.19 -11.28
CA THR A 109 2.34 7.40 -12.65
C THR A 109 2.20 8.89 -12.97
N ASP A 110 2.12 9.23 -14.26
CA ASP A 110 1.96 10.63 -14.71
C ASP A 110 0.70 11.32 -14.16
N ASP A 111 -0.36 10.56 -13.86
CA ASP A 111 -1.57 11.05 -13.21
C ASP A 111 -1.48 11.09 -11.67
N GLY A 112 -0.31 10.81 -11.10
CA GLY A 112 0.01 11.00 -9.68
C GLY A 112 -0.32 9.82 -8.77
N ARG A 113 -0.72 8.67 -9.31
CA ARG A 113 -0.99 7.47 -8.50
C ARG A 113 0.30 6.78 -8.09
N VAL A 114 0.29 6.16 -6.91
CA VAL A 114 1.45 5.48 -6.32
C VAL A 114 1.22 3.97 -6.28
N GLY A 115 2.17 3.22 -6.84
CA GLY A 115 2.19 1.77 -6.79
C GLY A 115 3.36 1.24 -5.96
N ILE A 116 3.10 0.29 -5.05
CA ILE A 116 4.13 -0.51 -4.36
C ILE A 116 3.97 -1.96 -4.83
N GLY A 117 5.01 -2.49 -5.50
CA GLY A 117 4.95 -3.81 -6.12
C GLY A 117 4.04 -3.91 -7.35
N THR A 118 3.55 -2.77 -7.88
CA THR A 118 2.80 -2.69 -9.13
C THR A 118 3.20 -1.44 -9.92
N ALA A 119 3.23 -1.55 -11.24
CA ALA A 119 3.39 -0.42 -12.16
C ALA A 119 2.03 0.19 -12.59
N ARG A 120 0.92 -0.45 -12.23
CA ARG A 120 -0.44 -0.07 -12.66
C ARG A 120 -1.35 0.06 -11.45
N PRO A 121 -1.21 1.12 -10.65
CA PRO A 121 -2.07 1.34 -9.50
C PRO A 121 -3.53 1.57 -9.94
N GLN A 122 -4.45 0.76 -9.40
CA GLN A 122 -5.89 0.84 -9.67
C GLN A 122 -6.61 1.97 -8.92
N SER A 123 -5.93 2.59 -7.94
CA SER A 123 -6.38 3.72 -7.11
C SER A 123 -5.19 4.65 -6.83
N GLU A 124 -5.39 5.72 -6.07
CA GLU A 124 -4.35 6.70 -5.71
C GLU A 124 -3.14 6.04 -5.04
N LEU A 125 -3.36 4.99 -4.26
CA LEU A 125 -2.33 4.14 -3.68
C LEU A 125 -2.73 2.67 -3.83
N ALA A 126 -1.91 1.90 -4.57
CA ALA A 126 -2.05 0.47 -4.71
C ALA A 126 -0.81 -0.25 -4.14
N VAL A 127 -1.04 -1.21 -3.24
CA VAL A 127 0.02 -2.03 -2.65
C VAL A 127 -0.24 -3.49 -2.95
N VAL A 128 0.68 -4.13 -3.68
CA VAL A 128 0.67 -5.58 -3.87
C VAL A 128 1.41 -6.22 -2.71
N GLY A 129 0.66 -6.58 -1.67
CA GLY A 129 1.18 -7.23 -0.47
C GLY A 129 0.53 -6.70 0.81
N THR A 130 1.24 -6.85 1.93
CA THR A 130 0.74 -6.50 3.26
C THR A 130 1.22 -5.11 3.68
N VAL A 131 0.29 -4.30 4.21
CA VAL A 131 0.60 -3.03 4.86
C VAL A 131 0.62 -3.22 6.38
N THR A 132 1.78 -3.01 7.00
CA THR A 132 1.93 -3.02 8.47
C THR A 132 1.98 -1.59 8.99
N ALA A 133 1.05 -1.23 9.88
CA ALA A 133 0.98 0.11 10.47
C ALA A 133 0.76 0.03 11.99
N LYS A 134 1.40 0.92 12.76
CA LYS A 134 1.15 1.06 14.20
C LYS A 134 -0.21 1.72 14.51
N LYS A 135 -0.68 2.59 13.63
CA LYS A 135 -1.95 3.31 13.74
C LYS A 135 -2.44 3.67 12.35
N MET A 136 -3.74 3.46 12.11
CA MET A 136 -4.43 3.89 10.91
C MET A 136 -5.62 4.75 11.32
N LYS A 137 -5.79 5.90 10.66
CA LYS A 137 -6.96 6.76 10.83
C LYS A 137 -7.69 6.81 9.49
N VAL A 138 -8.87 6.21 9.45
CA VAL A 138 -9.76 6.26 8.29
C VAL A 138 -10.76 7.39 8.52
N THR A 139 -10.80 8.35 7.61
CA THR A 139 -11.74 9.47 7.67
C THR A 139 -12.97 9.15 6.83
N LEU A 140 -14.09 8.92 7.50
CA LEU A 140 -15.38 8.65 6.86
C LEU A 140 -16.32 9.82 7.14
N ASN A 141 -17.21 10.07 6.18
CA ASN A 141 -18.32 11.00 6.35
C ASN A 141 -19.56 10.20 6.80
N GLY A 142 -20.29 10.69 7.81
CA GLY A 142 -21.53 10.06 8.30
C GLY A 142 -21.29 8.82 9.16
N TRP A 143 -21.01 9.01 10.45
CA TRP A 143 -20.87 7.93 11.42
C TRP A 143 -22.22 7.30 11.80
N ALA A 144 -22.22 6.04 12.22
CA ALA A 144 -23.42 5.21 12.36
C ALA A 144 -24.30 5.47 13.60
N ASP A 145 -24.23 6.66 14.24
CA ASP A 145 -24.94 6.95 15.51
C ASP A 145 -26.46 7.16 15.36
N TYR A 146 -26.98 7.05 14.14
CA TYR A 146 -28.38 7.30 13.81
C TYR A 146 -29.32 6.16 14.24
N VAL A 147 -28.80 5.02 14.69
CA VAL A 147 -29.63 3.88 15.15
C VAL A 147 -30.40 4.23 16.43
N PHE A 148 -29.86 5.15 17.23
CA PHE A 148 -30.52 5.64 18.45
C PHE A 148 -31.50 6.78 18.22
N ASP A 149 -31.66 7.25 16.98
CA ASP A 149 -32.61 8.30 16.67
C ASP A 149 -34.07 7.82 16.89
N PRO A 150 -34.98 8.67 17.41
CA PRO A 150 -36.38 8.28 17.65
C PRO A 150 -37.14 7.81 16.40
N GLY A 151 -36.69 8.22 15.22
CA GLY A 151 -37.26 7.82 13.93
C GLY A 151 -36.68 6.53 13.36
N TYR A 152 -35.65 5.95 13.99
CA TYR A 152 -35.02 4.73 13.50
C TYR A 152 -35.97 3.54 13.59
N LYS A 153 -36.17 2.88 12.45
CA LYS A 153 -37.00 1.67 12.37
C LYS A 153 -36.13 0.45 12.58
N LEU A 154 -35.99 0.03 13.84
CA LEU A 154 -35.32 -1.21 14.19
C LEU A 154 -36.04 -2.40 13.52
N PRO A 155 -35.37 -3.20 12.67
CA PRO A 155 -35.97 -4.39 12.09
C PRO A 155 -36.46 -5.35 13.17
N SER A 156 -37.50 -6.14 12.94
CA SER A 156 -37.88 -7.19 13.89
C SER A 156 -36.90 -8.37 13.80
N LEU A 157 -36.73 -9.11 14.90
CA LEU A 157 -35.93 -10.34 14.88
C LEU A 157 -36.45 -11.38 13.89
N ALA A 158 -37.75 -11.38 13.58
CA ALA A 158 -38.34 -12.24 12.57
C ALA A 158 -37.88 -11.85 11.14
N GLU A 159 -37.85 -10.56 10.82
CA GLU A 159 -37.33 -10.07 9.53
C GLU A 159 -35.84 -10.35 9.40
N VAL A 160 -35.06 -10.14 10.47
CA VAL A 160 -33.62 -10.46 10.49
C VAL A 160 -33.40 -11.97 10.28
N GLN A 161 -34.17 -12.82 10.97
CA GLN A 161 -34.09 -14.27 10.81
C GLN A 161 -34.44 -14.71 9.38
N GLN A 162 -35.48 -14.12 8.80
CA GLN A 162 -35.86 -14.38 7.41
C GLN A 162 -34.72 -13.99 6.46
N HIS A 163 -34.13 -12.82 6.64
CA HIS A 163 -33.01 -12.36 5.82
C HIS A 163 -31.82 -13.31 5.91
N ILE A 164 -31.43 -13.73 7.11
CA ILE A 164 -30.34 -14.69 7.33
C ILE A 164 -30.65 -16.02 6.66
N ASN A 165 -31.88 -16.52 6.77
CA ASN A 165 -32.28 -17.79 6.17
C ASN A 165 -32.14 -17.77 4.64
N THR A 166 -32.53 -16.64 4.01
CA THR A 166 -32.50 -16.45 2.56
C THR A 166 -31.11 -16.11 2.03
N HIS A 167 -30.36 -15.21 2.69
CA HIS A 167 -29.14 -14.61 2.15
C HIS A 167 -27.84 -15.10 2.81
N LYS A 168 -27.93 -15.80 3.95
CA LYS A 168 -26.78 -16.35 4.71
C LYS A 168 -25.80 -15.29 5.25
N HIS A 169 -26.22 -14.04 5.35
CA HIS A 169 -25.50 -12.98 6.03
C HIS A 169 -26.48 -12.03 6.74
N LEU A 170 -25.97 -11.08 7.53
CA LEU A 170 -26.78 -10.05 8.15
C LEU A 170 -27.23 -9.00 7.12
N PRO A 171 -28.39 -8.33 7.32
CA PRO A 171 -28.78 -7.17 6.52
C PRO A 171 -27.64 -6.14 6.44
N ASP A 172 -27.50 -5.47 5.30
CA ASP A 172 -26.49 -4.43 4.99
C ASP A 172 -25.01 -4.88 4.97
N ILE A 173 -24.71 -6.07 5.51
CA ILE A 173 -23.36 -6.65 5.47
C ILE A 173 -23.17 -7.36 4.13
N PRO A 174 -22.09 -7.06 3.38
CA PRO A 174 -21.83 -7.74 2.12
C PRO A 174 -21.63 -9.25 2.32
N SER A 175 -22.02 -10.04 1.32
CA SER A 175 -21.79 -11.47 1.32
C SER A 175 -20.30 -11.79 1.16
N ALA A 176 -19.89 -13.00 1.55
CA ALA A 176 -18.51 -13.46 1.35
C ALA A 176 -18.12 -13.41 -0.14
N ALA A 177 -19.02 -13.81 -1.04
CA ALA A 177 -18.79 -13.76 -2.48
C ALA A 177 -18.56 -12.33 -2.99
N ALA A 178 -19.31 -11.34 -2.48
CA ALA A 178 -19.11 -9.94 -2.85
C ALA A 178 -17.74 -9.42 -2.36
N ILE A 179 -17.33 -9.80 -1.14
CA ILE A 179 -16.01 -9.42 -0.59
C ILE A 179 -14.87 -10.06 -1.39
N GLU A 180 -15.01 -11.33 -1.78
CA GLU A 180 -14.00 -12.04 -2.59
C GLU A 180 -13.84 -11.42 -3.98
N GLN A 181 -14.95 -10.93 -4.56
CA GLN A 181 -14.94 -10.33 -5.88
C GLN A 181 -14.45 -8.87 -5.89
N ASP A 182 -15.00 -8.04 -5.01
CA ASP A 182 -14.84 -6.58 -5.07
C ASP A 182 -13.88 -6.04 -3.98
N GLY A 183 -13.48 -6.88 -3.03
CA GLY A 183 -12.71 -6.49 -1.86
C GLY A 183 -13.58 -5.97 -0.71
N LEU A 184 -12.93 -5.60 0.39
CA LEU A 184 -13.58 -5.07 1.59
C LEU A 184 -13.17 -3.60 1.82
N ASP A 185 -14.14 -2.70 1.78
CA ASP A 185 -13.95 -1.35 2.30
C ASP A 185 -13.94 -1.39 3.84
N LEU A 186 -12.75 -1.25 4.42
CA LEU A 186 -12.56 -1.30 5.87
C LEU A 186 -13.34 -0.22 6.61
N GLY A 187 -13.49 0.96 6.00
CA GLY A 187 -14.20 2.08 6.60
C GLY A 187 -15.71 1.86 6.63
N ASP A 188 -16.29 1.53 5.47
CA ASP A 188 -17.71 1.23 5.36
C ASP A 188 -18.10 0.00 6.21
N MET A 189 -17.25 -1.03 6.23
CA MET A 189 -17.46 -2.21 7.06
C MET A 189 -17.43 -1.86 8.55
N GLN A 190 -16.48 -1.06 9.02
CA GLN A 190 -16.43 -0.61 10.42
C GLN A 190 -17.71 0.16 10.79
N ARG A 191 -18.18 1.04 9.90
CA ARG A 191 -19.44 1.78 10.09
C ARG A 191 -20.65 0.84 10.20
N LYS A 192 -20.77 -0.13 9.30
CA LYS A 192 -21.83 -1.14 9.33
C LYS A 192 -21.77 -2.04 10.56
N GLN A 193 -20.58 -2.44 11.00
CA GLN A 193 -20.41 -3.21 12.24
C GLN A 193 -20.91 -2.41 13.45
N MET A 194 -20.58 -1.12 13.53
CA MET A 194 -21.10 -0.26 14.60
C MET A 194 -22.62 -0.18 14.57
N GLN A 195 -23.25 0.01 13.40
CA GLN A 195 -24.70 -0.03 13.27
C GLN A 195 -25.28 -1.34 13.83
N LYS A 196 -24.69 -2.51 13.52
CA LYS A 196 -25.17 -3.79 14.04
C LYS A 196 -24.94 -3.97 15.53
N ILE A 197 -23.87 -3.42 16.10
CA ILE A 197 -23.65 -3.39 17.55
C ILE A 197 -24.74 -2.56 18.25
N GLU A 198 -25.12 -1.42 17.68
CA GLU A 198 -26.18 -0.57 18.21
C GLU A 198 -27.57 -1.24 18.11
N GLU A 199 -27.90 -1.86 16.96
CA GLU A 199 -29.12 -2.65 16.79
C GLU A 199 -29.19 -3.81 17.81
N LEU A 200 -28.09 -4.56 17.98
CA LEU A 200 -27.99 -5.63 18.98
C LEU A 200 -28.21 -5.10 20.40
N THR A 201 -27.69 -3.91 20.71
CA THR A 201 -27.90 -3.26 22.01
C THR A 201 -29.38 -2.95 22.24
N LEU A 202 -30.10 -2.46 21.22
CA LEU A 202 -31.54 -2.22 21.32
C LEU A 202 -32.33 -3.52 21.52
N TYR A 203 -31.99 -4.60 20.82
CA TYR A 203 -32.63 -5.90 21.04
C TYR A 203 -32.37 -6.43 22.45
N ILE A 204 -31.15 -6.31 22.98
CA ILE A 204 -30.81 -6.74 24.34
C ILE A 204 -31.64 -5.95 25.36
N LEU A 205 -31.77 -4.63 25.18
CA LEU A 205 -32.59 -3.79 26.06
C LEU A 205 -34.08 -4.18 26.00
N GLN A 206 -34.60 -4.52 24.81
CA GLN A 206 -35.96 -5.02 24.65
C GLN A 206 -36.14 -6.37 25.38
N GLN A 207 -35.24 -7.32 25.13
CA GLN A 207 -35.27 -8.64 25.75
C GLN A 207 -35.16 -8.56 27.28
N GLN A 208 -34.32 -7.67 27.82
CA GLN A 208 -34.20 -7.46 29.26
C GLN A 208 -35.52 -6.98 29.87
N LYS A 209 -36.25 -6.07 29.19
CA LYS A 209 -37.59 -5.64 29.64
C LYS A 209 -38.60 -6.79 29.64
N GLU A 210 -38.58 -7.62 28.61
CA GLU A 210 -39.45 -8.80 28.52
C GLU A 210 -39.13 -9.82 29.62
N ILE A 211 -37.84 -10.08 29.90
CA ILE A 211 -37.41 -10.97 30.98
C ILE A 211 -37.90 -10.47 32.33
N GLU A 212 -37.78 -9.17 32.64
CA GLU A 212 -38.27 -8.63 33.91
C GLU A 212 -39.80 -8.71 34.02
N ALA A 213 -40.53 -8.48 32.92
CA ALA A 213 -41.98 -8.66 32.89
C ALA A 213 -42.39 -10.13 33.13
N LEU A 214 -41.67 -11.08 32.52
CA LEU A 214 -41.89 -12.51 32.73
C LEU A 214 -41.57 -12.91 34.18
N LYS A 215 -40.46 -12.45 34.75
CA LYS A 215 -40.12 -12.70 36.17
C LYS A 215 -41.19 -12.17 37.12
N ALA A 216 -41.68 -10.96 36.90
CA ALA A 216 -42.77 -10.38 37.70
C ALA A 216 -44.05 -11.22 37.61
N THR A 217 -44.38 -11.70 36.40
CA THR A 217 -45.54 -12.57 36.18
C THR A 217 -45.38 -13.92 36.87
N VAL A 218 -44.21 -14.56 36.75
CA VAL A 218 -43.90 -15.83 37.41
C VAL A 218 -44.00 -15.69 38.94
N LYS A 219 -43.48 -14.59 39.51
CA LYS A 219 -43.62 -14.31 40.94
C LYS A 219 -45.09 -14.19 41.36
N ALA A 220 -45.88 -13.41 40.62
CA ALA A 220 -47.30 -13.22 40.93
C ALA A 220 -48.12 -14.52 40.82
N LEU A 221 -47.77 -15.43 39.89
CA LEU A 221 -48.39 -16.75 39.77
C LEU A 221 -47.98 -17.67 40.92
N ALA A 222 -46.70 -17.68 41.30
CA ALA A 222 -46.21 -18.46 42.43
C ALA A 222 -46.91 -18.05 43.75
N ASP A 223 -47.08 -16.75 43.98
CA ASP A 223 -47.79 -16.21 45.15
C ASP A 223 -49.29 -16.61 45.18
N LYS A 224 -49.90 -16.86 44.01
CA LYS A 224 -51.29 -17.35 43.92
C LYS A 224 -51.43 -18.85 44.18
N VAL A 225 -50.43 -19.65 43.81
CA VAL A 225 -50.42 -21.11 44.01
C VAL A 225 -49.97 -21.51 45.42
N GLY A 226 -49.14 -20.70 46.06
CA GLY A 226 -48.62 -20.94 47.42
C GLY A 226 -49.53 -20.52 48.59
N LYS A 227 -50.77 -20.11 48.32
CA LYS A 227 -51.76 -19.84 49.38
C LYS A 227 -52.52 -21.14 49.70
N PRO A 228 -52.37 -21.74 50.90
CA PRO A 228 -53.23 -22.82 51.36
C PRO A 228 -54.68 -22.36 51.57
#